data_AF-A0AA39F6V0-F1
#
_entry.id   AF-A0AA39F6V0-F1
#
_cell.length_a   1.000
_cell.length_b   1.000
_cell.length_c   1.000
_cell.angle_alpha   90.00
_cell.angle_beta   90.00
_cell.angle_gamma   90.00
#
_symmetry.space_group_name_H-M   'P 1'
#
loop_
_entity.id
_entity.type
_entity.pdbx_description
1 polymer ?
#
loop_
_entity_poly.entity_id
_entity_poly.type
_entity_poly.pdbx_seq_one_letter_code
_entity_poly.pdbx_strand_id
1 'polypeptide(L)'
;MGTRHIEQTTCMRKRLKETLETSSTLLSHKIKNRQEKEIIIKNENSTGILSLPIEILFEIFSYLGPQDLYSIRDVSKYFSRLVDEPSVWKTYEVKENGPDTHEVIEQLKKMPLLERISINRRPDCDDILHQLSLTNRKLERLNIVDCTGSTGKLYLRAIHLTRILERCRRLHTIHILGSRFRGQKFYRLLGDMKTRLRTLSSQATSSQFRTFVKHAYHLGEHNREVMCAMCTGQKAWAPLRYFMLERTYTSDQRRPFVPMRRTVLVSYFYSDFVSIDVSDNDRHATTNERLQSCP
;
A
#
# COMPACT_ATOMS: atom_id res chain seq x y z
N MET A 1 -17.95 23.34 -46.24
CA MET A 1 -18.16 24.29 -45.12
C MET A 1 -19.08 23.65 -44.11
N GLY A 2 -18.64 23.40 -42.87
CA GLY A 2 -19.55 22.88 -41.82
C GLY A 2 -18.96 21.93 -40.76
N THR A 3 -17.78 22.20 -40.19
CA THR A 3 -17.20 21.37 -39.10
C THR A 3 -16.42 22.18 -38.06
N ARG A 4 -16.94 23.35 -37.63
CA ARG A 4 -16.30 24.19 -36.59
C ARG A 4 -17.20 24.57 -35.40
N HIS A 5 -18.31 23.86 -35.17
CA HIS A 5 -19.26 24.23 -34.11
C HIS A 5 -19.44 23.22 -32.95
N ILE A 6 -18.71 22.09 -32.93
CA ILE A 6 -18.93 21.03 -31.91
C ILE A 6 -17.92 21.08 -30.75
N GLU A 7 -16.79 21.78 -30.88
CA GLU A 7 -15.74 21.77 -29.83
C GLU A 7 -15.95 22.75 -28.66
N GLN A 8 -16.90 23.69 -28.75
CA GLN A 8 -17.15 24.64 -27.65
C GLN A 8 -18.12 24.12 -26.58
N THR A 9 -18.95 23.12 -26.88
CA THR A 9 -19.93 22.57 -25.91
C THR A 9 -19.32 21.55 -24.94
N THR A 10 -18.14 20.99 -25.24
CA THR A 10 -17.47 20.01 -24.36
C THR A 10 -16.67 20.66 -23.22
N CYS A 11 -16.26 21.93 -23.38
CA CYS A 11 -15.47 22.65 -22.37
C CYS A 11 -16.34 23.12 -21.17
N MET A 12 -17.59 23.51 -21.41
CA MET A 12 -18.52 23.97 -20.37
C MET A 12 -19.00 22.84 -19.44
N ARG A 13 -19.07 21.58 -19.93
CA ARG A 13 -19.50 20.42 -19.11
C ARG A 13 -18.46 19.98 -18.08
N LYS A 14 -17.17 20.26 -18.27
CA LYS A 14 -16.13 19.95 -17.26
C LYS A 14 -16.17 20.91 -16.08
N ARG A 15 -16.40 22.22 -16.32
CA ARG A 15 -16.46 23.22 -15.25
C ARG A 15 -17.69 23.07 -14.34
N LEU A 16 -18.82 22.59 -14.86
CA LEU A 16 -20.04 22.35 -14.08
C LEU A 16 -19.94 21.13 -13.13
N LYS A 17 -19.13 20.11 -13.47
CA LYS A 17 -18.92 18.96 -12.56
C LYS A 17 -18.02 19.29 -11.37
N GLU A 18 -16.99 20.11 -11.57
CA GLU A 18 -16.10 20.52 -10.48
C GLU A 18 -16.79 21.44 -9.45
N THR A 19 -17.77 22.25 -9.86
CA THR A 19 -18.57 23.09 -8.94
C THR A 19 -19.64 22.32 -8.17
N LEU A 20 -20.15 21.21 -8.71
CA LEU A 20 -21.10 20.33 -8.03
C LEU A 20 -20.43 19.43 -6.98
N GLU A 21 -19.19 18.99 -7.21
CA GLU A 21 -18.43 18.17 -6.23
C GLU A 21 -17.91 19.00 -5.03
N THR A 22 -17.57 20.28 -5.24
CA THR A 22 -17.19 21.20 -4.14
C THR A 22 -18.39 21.67 -3.32
N SER A 23 -19.60 21.74 -3.90
CA SER A 23 -20.81 22.11 -3.17
C SER A 23 -21.33 20.96 -2.28
N SER A 24 -21.15 19.71 -2.71
CA SER A 24 -21.51 18.51 -1.95
C SER A 24 -20.65 18.32 -0.69
N THR A 25 -19.35 18.62 -0.78
CA THR A 25 -18.40 18.48 0.35
C THR A 25 -18.61 19.56 1.43
N LEU A 26 -18.99 20.78 1.05
CA LEU A 26 -19.30 21.86 2.01
C LEU A 26 -20.63 21.67 2.76
N LEU A 27 -21.63 21.03 2.12
CA LEU A 27 -22.89 20.67 2.78
C LEU A 27 -22.73 19.51 3.77
N SER A 28 -21.85 18.54 3.47
CA SER A 28 -21.52 17.43 4.39
C SER A 28 -20.87 17.92 5.68
N HIS A 29 -19.94 18.88 5.61
CA HIS A 29 -19.28 19.44 6.80
C HIS A 29 -20.21 20.25 7.71
N LYS A 30 -21.20 20.96 7.15
CA LYS A 30 -22.17 21.74 7.95
C LYS A 30 -23.17 20.86 8.73
N ILE A 31 -23.51 19.68 8.20
CA ILE A 31 -24.41 18.72 8.87
C ILE A 31 -23.67 17.96 9.98
N LYS A 32 -22.38 17.62 9.78
CA LYS A 32 -21.55 16.93 10.78
C LYS A 32 -21.41 17.75 12.08
N ASN A 33 -21.16 19.05 11.95
CA ASN A 33 -21.01 19.97 13.10
C ASN A 33 -22.31 20.18 13.91
N ARG A 34 -23.48 19.92 13.33
CA ARG A 34 -24.77 20.10 14.03
C ARG A 34 -25.16 18.86 14.85
N GLN A 35 -24.79 17.66 14.39
CA GLN A 35 -25.02 16.42 15.13
C GLN A 35 -23.97 16.17 16.22
N GLU A 36 -22.72 16.60 16.01
CA GLU A 36 -21.68 16.55 17.07
C GLU A 36 -22.09 17.38 18.29
N LYS A 37 -22.70 18.55 18.10
CA LYS A 37 -23.18 19.38 19.21
C LYS A 37 -24.32 18.74 20.03
N GLU A 38 -25.19 17.94 19.42
CA GLU A 38 -26.27 17.27 20.18
C GLU A 38 -25.79 16.05 20.98
N ILE A 39 -24.70 15.40 20.56
CA ILE A 39 -24.14 14.24 21.28
C ILE A 39 -23.25 14.68 22.45
N ILE A 40 -22.53 15.80 22.30
CA ILE A 40 -21.62 16.32 23.34
C ILE A 40 -22.40 16.86 24.55
N ILE A 41 -23.62 17.40 24.37
CA ILE A 41 -24.37 18.08 25.45
C ILE A 41 -25.04 17.11 26.45
N LYS A 42 -25.10 15.80 26.19
CA LYS A 42 -25.84 14.85 27.05
C LYS A 42 -25.00 14.02 28.04
N ASN A 43 -23.69 14.20 28.12
CA ASN A 43 -22.82 13.23 28.80
C ASN A 43 -22.06 13.69 30.05
N GLU A 44 -22.46 14.80 30.68
CA GLU A 44 -21.80 15.30 31.90
C GLU A 44 -21.86 14.34 33.12
N ASN A 45 -22.75 13.34 33.08
CA ASN A 45 -22.87 12.33 34.15
C ASN A 45 -22.46 10.91 33.71
N SER A 46 -21.83 10.73 32.55
CA SER A 46 -21.38 9.41 32.12
C SER A 46 -20.09 9.02 32.83
N THR A 47 -20.12 7.93 33.59
CA THR A 47 -18.90 7.30 34.12
C THR A 47 -18.41 6.23 33.14
N GLY A 48 -17.10 6.13 32.92
CA GLY A 48 -16.48 5.06 32.14
C GLY A 48 -16.04 5.49 30.74
N ILE A 49 -15.98 4.54 29.79
CA ILE A 49 -15.39 4.77 28.46
C ILE A 49 -16.07 5.90 27.66
N LEU A 50 -17.35 6.16 27.92
CA LEU A 50 -18.13 7.21 27.24
C LEU A 50 -17.78 8.64 27.69
N SER A 51 -17.01 8.79 28.77
CA SER A 51 -16.54 10.09 29.25
C SER A 51 -15.23 10.52 28.58
N LEU A 52 -14.61 9.64 27.78
CA LEU A 52 -13.36 9.95 27.09
C LEU A 52 -13.61 10.86 25.88
N PRO A 53 -12.68 11.78 25.56
CA PRO A 53 -12.70 12.52 24.31
C PRO A 53 -12.72 11.57 23.10
N ILE A 54 -13.43 11.95 22.04
CA ILE A 54 -13.64 11.11 20.86
C ILE A 54 -12.31 10.73 20.18
N GLU A 55 -11.32 11.60 20.23
CA GLU A 55 -9.97 11.38 19.70
C GLU A 55 -9.28 10.21 20.41
N ILE A 56 -9.47 10.11 21.73
CA ILE A 56 -8.93 9.01 22.54
C ILE A 56 -9.64 7.70 22.17
N LEU A 57 -10.96 7.74 21.93
CA LEU A 57 -11.71 6.56 21.48
C LEU A 57 -11.25 6.08 20.10
N PHE A 58 -11.03 6.99 19.15
CA PHE A 58 -10.50 6.62 17.83
C PHE A 58 -9.10 6.03 17.92
N GLU A 59 -8.24 6.58 18.78
CA GLU A 59 -6.90 6.04 19.01
C GLU A 59 -6.99 4.62 19.60
N ILE A 60 -7.81 4.41 20.64
CA ILE A 60 -8.04 3.07 21.23
C ILE A 60 -8.53 2.08 20.17
N PHE A 61 -9.53 2.47 19.38
CA PHE A 61 -10.10 1.59 18.36
C PHE A 61 -9.12 1.29 17.21
N SER A 62 -8.16 2.18 16.95
CA SER A 62 -7.15 1.96 15.90
C SER A 62 -6.19 0.79 16.20
N TYR A 63 -6.09 0.37 17.47
CA TYR A 63 -5.31 -0.80 17.89
C TYR A 63 -6.08 -2.12 17.79
N LEU A 64 -7.39 -2.07 17.57
CA LEU A 64 -8.24 -3.25 17.56
C LEU A 64 -8.25 -3.96 16.20
N GLY A 65 -8.47 -5.27 16.23
CA GLY A 65 -8.61 -6.06 15.01
C GLY A 65 -9.97 -5.83 14.34
N PRO A 66 -10.13 -6.16 13.05
CA PRO A 66 -11.42 -6.06 12.36
C PRO A 66 -12.59 -6.73 13.08
N GLN A 67 -12.36 -7.92 13.66
CA GLN A 67 -13.40 -8.67 14.38
C GLN A 67 -13.87 -7.96 15.65
N ASP A 68 -12.95 -7.37 16.40
CA ASP A 68 -13.27 -6.60 17.60
C ASP A 68 -14.03 -5.33 17.24
N LEU A 69 -13.64 -4.66 16.14
CA LEU A 69 -14.34 -3.49 15.63
C LEU A 69 -15.78 -3.80 15.21
N TYR A 70 -16.01 -4.93 14.52
CA TYR A 70 -17.36 -5.38 14.22
C TYR A 70 -18.16 -5.67 15.50
N SER A 71 -17.56 -6.32 16.49
CA SER A 71 -18.22 -6.58 17.77
C SER A 71 -18.60 -5.29 18.51
N ILE A 72 -17.71 -4.29 18.52
CA ILE A 72 -17.95 -2.97 19.12
C ILE A 72 -19.08 -2.22 18.40
N ARG A 73 -19.16 -2.36 17.08
CA ARG A 73 -20.21 -1.76 16.26
C ARG A 73 -21.60 -2.16 16.75
N ASP A 74 -21.76 -3.41 17.19
CA ASP A 74 -23.04 -3.98 17.61
C ASP A 74 -23.41 -3.64 19.07
N VAL A 75 -22.49 -3.05 19.85
CA VAL A 75 -22.74 -2.69 21.26
C VAL A 75 -23.74 -1.54 21.39
N SER A 76 -23.63 -0.50 20.56
CA SER A 76 -24.56 0.63 20.60
C SER A 76 -24.52 1.46 19.31
N LYS A 77 -25.57 2.25 19.06
CA LYS A 77 -25.61 3.21 17.94
C LYS A 77 -24.47 4.23 17.99
N TYR A 78 -23.98 4.58 19.19
CA TYR A 78 -22.85 5.49 19.35
C TYR A 78 -21.56 4.84 18.84
N PHE A 79 -21.27 3.62 19.31
CA PHE A 79 -20.10 2.87 18.86
C PHE A 79 -20.16 2.50 17.38
N SER A 80 -21.35 2.19 16.84
CA SER A 80 -21.51 1.99 15.41
C SER A 80 -21.04 3.19 14.59
N ARG A 81 -21.38 4.43 15.02
CA ARG A 81 -20.93 5.65 14.33
C ARG A 81 -19.44 5.86 14.45
N LEU A 82 -18.86 5.57 15.62
CA LEU A 82 -17.42 5.69 15.83
C LEU A 82 -16.63 4.69 14.98
N VAL A 83 -17.07 3.44 14.93
CA VAL A 83 -16.43 2.39 14.14
C VAL A 83 -16.55 2.68 12.64
N ASP A 84 -17.64 3.32 12.19
CA ASP A 84 -17.79 3.70 10.77
C ASP A 84 -16.81 4.81 10.32
N GLU A 85 -16.04 5.43 11.23
CA GLU A 85 -15.04 6.45 10.88
C GLU A 85 -13.78 5.85 10.22
N PRO A 86 -13.32 6.40 9.07
CA PRO A 86 -12.19 5.83 8.32
C PRO A 86 -10.86 5.74 9.07
N SER A 87 -10.63 6.60 10.07
CA SER A 87 -9.39 6.67 10.84
C SER A 87 -9.18 5.43 11.72
N VAL A 88 -10.27 4.78 12.12
CA VAL A 88 -10.28 3.58 12.97
C VAL A 88 -9.75 2.37 12.21
N TRP A 89 -10.06 2.26 10.91
CA TRP A 89 -9.70 1.11 10.08
C TRP A 89 -8.27 1.18 9.53
N LYS A 90 -7.29 0.87 10.38
CA LYS A 90 -5.88 0.78 9.99
C LYS A 90 -5.50 -0.53 9.32
N THR A 91 -6.16 -1.61 9.72
CA THR A 91 -5.90 -2.97 9.24
C THR A 91 -7.20 -3.59 8.74
N TYR A 92 -7.14 -4.32 7.63
CA TYR A 92 -8.28 -5.06 7.08
C TYR A 92 -7.83 -6.42 6.56
N GLU A 93 -8.62 -7.45 6.83
CA GLU A 93 -8.32 -8.82 6.46
C GLU A 93 -9.49 -9.42 5.67
N VAL A 94 -9.19 -9.95 4.49
CA VAL A 94 -10.14 -10.59 3.60
C VAL A 94 -9.77 -12.07 3.48
N LYS A 95 -10.69 -12.96 3.88
CA LYS A 95 -10.52 -14.42 3.86
C LYS A 95 -11.49 -15.06 2.87
N GLU A 96 -11.17 -16.28 2.42
CA GLU A 96 -12.00 -17.13 1.57
C GLU A 96 -13.46 -17.23 2.03
N ASN A 97 -13.68 -17.58 3.31
CA ASN A 97 -15.02 -17.70 3.91
C ASN A 97 -15.54 -16.37 4.49
N GLY A 98 -15.05 -15.24 3.99
CA GLY A 98 -15.44 -13.91 4.44
C GLY A 98 -16.60 -13.32 3.66
N PRO A 99 -16.81 -12.00 3.78
CA PRO A 99 -17.78 -11.25 2.97
C PRO A 99 -17.56 -11.43 1.47
N ASP A 100 -18.64 -11.31 0.70
CA ASP A 100 -18.55 -11.39 -0.76
C ASP A 100 -17.70 -10.26 -1.35
N THR A 101 -17.35 -10.38 -2.63
CA THR A 101 -16.49 -9.39 -3.32
C THR A 101 -17.07 -7.98 -3.28
N HIS A 102 -18.39 -7.85 -3.42
CA HIS A 102 -19.07 -6.57 -3.50
C HIS A 102 -19.02 -5.85 -2.15
N GLU A 103 -19.30 -6.57 -1.06
CA GLU A 103 -19.20 -6.05 0.29
C GLU A 103 -17.76 -5.64 0.61
N VAL A 104 -16.76 -6.47 0.29
CA VAL A 104 -15.34 -6.13 0.46
C VAL A 104 -15.00 -4.82 -0.27
N ILE A 105 -15.46 -4.66 -1.52
CA ILE A 105 -15.23 -3.44 -2.30
C ILE A 105 -15.87 -2.22 -1.65
N GLU A 106 -17.11 -2.34 -1.16
CA GLU A 106 -17.80 -1.24 -0.46
C GLU A 106 -17.11 -0.88 0.85
N GLN A 107 -16.59 -1.85 1.60
CA GLN A 107 -15.79 -1.59 2.80
C GLN A 107 -14.48 -0.87 2.45
N LEU A 108 -13.77 -1.31 1.41
CA LEU A 108 -12.53 -0.65 0.98
C LEU A 108 -12.75 0.83 0.58
N LYS A 109 -13.89 1.15 -0.04
CA LYS A 109 -14.27 2.53 -0.36
C LYS A 109 -14.48 3.39 0.89
N LYS A 110 -14.99 2.80 1.97
CA LYS A 110 -15.20 3.49 3.27
C LYS A 110 -13.91 3.65 4.07
N MET A 111 -12.84 2.94 3.72
CA MET A 111 -11.57 2.92 4.48
C MET A 111 -10.38 3.52 3.71
N PRO A 112 -10.44 4.75 3.15
CA PRO A 112 -9.35 5.32 2.34
C PRO A 112 -8.02 5.50 3.08
N LEU A 113 -8.03 5.46 4.42
CA LEU A 113 -6.86 5.60 5.28
C LEU A 113 -6.19 4.28 5.67
N LEU A 114 -6.63 3.16 5.09
CA LEU A 114 -6.09 1.83 5.35
C LEU A 114 -4.57 1.76 5.14
N GLU A 115 -3.87 1.22 6.13
CA GLU A 115 -2.40 1.10 6.13
C GLU A 115 -1.96 -0.35 5.87
N ARG A 116 -2.77 -1.33 6.28
CA ARG A 116 -2.42 -2.76 6.18
C ARG A 116 -3.59 -3.54 5.62
N ILE A 117 -3.33 -4.35 4.59
CA ILE A 117 -4.33 -5.28 4.06
C ILE A 117 -3.74 -6.67 3.89
N SER A 118 -4.53 -7.68 4.26
CA SER A 118 -4.22 -9.09 4.04
C SER A 118 -5.37 -9.73 3.27
N ILE A 119 -5.06 -10.38 2.14
CA ILE A 119 -6.02 -11.11 1.32
C ILE A 119 -5.55 -12.57 1.27
N ASN A 120 -6.39 -13.50 1.71
CA ASN A 120 -6.02 -14.90 1.90
C ASN A 120 -7.02 -15.83 1.20
N ARG A 121 -6.51 -16.68 0.30
CA ARG A 121 -7.26 -17.72 -0.42
C ARG A 121 -8.50 -17.20 -1.16
N ARG A 122 -8.40 -16.02 -1.76
CA ARG A 122 -9.50 -15.39 -2.50
C ARG A 122 -9.36 -15.59 -4.00
N PRO A 123 -10.36 -16.13 -4.71
CA PRO A 123 -10.33 -16.32 -6.15
C PRO A 123 -10.67 -15.05 -6.96
N ASP A 124 -11.22 -14.04 -6.31
CA ASP A 124 -11.65 -12.74 -6.81
C ASP A 124 -10.64 -11.62 -6.47
N CYS A 125 -9.39 -12.00 -6.16
CA CYS A 125 -8.39 -11.08 -5.63
C CYS A 125 -8.08 -9.91 -6.60
N ASP A 126 -8.24 -10.11 -7.90
CA ASP A 126 -7.99 -9.06 -8.89
C ASP A 126 -8.95 -7.86 -8.76
N ASP A 127 -10.21 -8.09 -8.39
CA ASP A 127 -11.19 -7.00 -8.25
C ASP A 127 -10.96 -6.24 -6.94
N ILE A 128 -10.57 -6.96 -5.89
CA ILE A 128 -10.14 -6.38 -4.62
C ILE A 128 -8.88 -5.52 -4.85
N LEU A 129 -7.86 -6.03 -5.56
CA LEU A 129 -6.65 -5.28 -5.89
C LEU A 129 -6.92 -4.10 -6.82
N HIS A 130 -7.87 -4.24 -7.75
CA HIS A 130 -8.31 -3.13 -8.58
C HIS A 130 -8.84 -2.00 -7.71
N GLN A 131 -9.80 -2.29 -6.82
CA GLN A 131 -10.38 -1.31 -5.91
C GLN A 131 -9.34 -0.70 -4.98
N LEU A 132 -8.47 -1.53 -4.37
CA LEU A 132 -7.39 -1.08 -3.49
C LEU A 132 -6.48 -0.05 -4.18
N SER A 133 -6.17 -0.26 -5.46
CA SER A 133 -5.37 0.68 -6.27
C SER A 133 -6.05 2.04 -6.50
N LEU A 134 -7.37 2.13 -6.35
CA LEU A 134 -8.15 3.35 -6.52
C LEU A 134 -8.26 4.15 -5.22
N THR A 135 -8.58 3.49 -4.10
CA THR A 135 -9.01 4.16 -2.86
C THR A 135 -7.93 4.29 -1.79
N ASN A 136 -6.98 3.34 -1.69
CA ASN A 136 -6.16 3.20 -0.48
C ASN A 136 -4.70 3.63 -0.71
N ARG A 137 -4.48 4.93 -0.95
CA ARG A 137 -3.13 5.47 -1.28
C ARG A 137 -2.15 5.50 -0.11
N LYS A 138 -2.64 5.33 1.13
CA LYS A 138 -1.83 5.33 2.37
C LYS A 138 -1.30 3.94 2.75
N LEU A 139 -1.54 2.93 1.94
CA LEU A 139 -1.12 1.55 2.20
C LEU A 139 0.40 1.45 2.44
N GLU A 140 0.76 0.76 3.52
CA GLU A 140 2.13 0.50 3.96
C GLU A 140 2.52 -0.98 3.82
N ARG A 141 1.53 -1.87 4.05
CA ARG A 141 1.71 -3.32 4.04
C ARG A 141 0.65 -4.01 3.22
N LEU A 142 1.09 -4.79 2.23
CA LEU A 142 0.24 -5.62 1.38
C LEU A 142 0.62 -7.09 1.57
N ASN A 143 -0.33 -7.90 1.99
CA ASN A 143 -0.18 -9.35 2.09
C ASN A 143 -1.22 -10.06 1.21
N ILE A 144 -0.76 -10.92 0.31
CA ILE A 144 -1.57 -11.72 -0.60
C ILE A 144 -1.09 -13.16 -0.47
N VAL A 145 -1.96 -14.07 -0.05
CA VAL A 145 -1.61 -15.46 0.24
C VAL A 145 -2.56 -16.39 -0.48
N ASP A 146 -2.03 -17.26 -1.33
CA ASP A 146 -2.77 -18.30 -2.06
C ASP A 146 -4.00 -17.76 -2.83
N CYS A 147 -3.90 -16.55 -3.36
CA CYS A 147 -4.97 -15.91 -4.12
C CYS A 147 -4.87 -16.18 -5.62
N THR A 148 -6.01 -16.18 -6.30
CA THR A 148 -6.11 -16.30 -7.76
C THR A 148 -6.91 -15.13 -8.35
N GLY A 149 -6.89 -14.98 -9.68
CA GLY A 149 -7.59 -13.88 -10.36
C GLY A 149 -9.05 -14.24 -10.70
N SER A 150 -9.91 -13.23 -10.82
CA SER A 150 -11.39 -13.29 -10.89
C SER A 150 -12.03 -14.11 -12.02
N THR A 151 -11.27 -14.88 -12.78
CA THR A 151 -11.73 -15.70 -13.92
C THR A 151 -11.20 -17.13 -13.86
N GLY A 152 -10.94 -17.65 -12.64
CA GLY A 152 -10.29 -18.97 -12.46
C GLY A 152 -8.86 -19.01 -13.01
N LYS A 153 -8.28 -17.84 -13.29
CA LYS A 153 -6.90 -17.73 -13.79
C LYS A 153 -5.96 -18.02 -12.64
N LEU A 154 -5.04 -18.95 -12.88
CA LEU A 154 -3.94 -19.29 -11.97
C LEU A 154 -2.99 -18.11 -11.65
N TYR A 155 -3.17 -16.95 -12.30
CA TYR A 155 -2.30 -15.79 -12.18
C TYR A 155 -3.10 -14.53 -11.88
N LEU A 156 -2.60 -13.71 -10.96
CA LEU A 156 -3.09 -12.36 -10.72
C LEU A 156 -2.72 -11.43 -11.87
N ARG A 157 -3.54 -10.40 -12.11
CA ARG A 157 -3.25 -9.34 -13.09
C ARG A 157 -2.22 -8.37 -12.52
N ALA A 158 -1.00 -8.41 -13.06
CA ALA A 158 0.09 -7.54 -12.64
C ALA A 158 -0.18 -6.03 -12.78
N ILE A 159 -1.15 -5.63 -13.62
CA ILE A 159 -1.51 -4.22 -13.80
C ILE A 159 -2.02 -3.59 -12.49
N HIS A 160 -2.78 -4.33 -11.69
CA HIS A 160 -3.33 -3.80 -10.43
C HIS A 160 -2.24 -3.66 -9.38
N LEU A 161 -1.38 -4.68 -9.24
CA LEU A 161 -0.18 -4.62 -8.39
C LEU A 161 0.75 -3.48 -8.79
N THR A 162 0.97 -3.29 -10.10
CA THR A 162 1.76 -2.18 -10.65
C THR A 162 1.16 -0.83 -10.24
N ARG A 163 -0.16 -0.63 -10.39
CA ARG A 163 -0.84 0.60 -9.99
C ARG A 163 -0.76 0.86 -8.48
N ILE A 164 -0.81 -0.20 -7.67
CA ILE A 164 -0.61 -0.09 -6.22
C ILE A 164 0.80 0.45 -5.93
N LEU A 165 1.86 -0.10 -6.55
CA LEU A 165 3.23 0.42 -6.37
C LEU A 165 3.39 1.88 -6.81
N GLU A 166 2.75 2.27 -7.91
CA GLU A 166 2.82 3.64 -8.45
C GLU A 166 2.10 4.65 -7.53
N ARG A 167 1.00 4.25 -6.89
CA ARG A 167 0.14 5.15 -6.12
C ARG A 167 0.41 5.14 -4.61
N CYS A 168 0.77 3.99 -4.04
CA CYS A 168 0.94 3.82 -2.60
C CYS A 168 2.38 4.19 -2.21
N ARG A 169 2.62 5.48 -1.99
CA ARG A 169 3.98 5.98 -1.74
C ARG A 169 4.59 5.53 -0.42
N ARG A 170 3.77 5.08 0.53
CA ARG A 170 4.19 4.56 1.85
C ARG A 170 4.39 3.04 1.87
N LEU A 171 4.04 2.35 0.78
CA LEU A 171 4.14 0.90 0.71
C LEU A 171 5.61 0.47 0.83
N HIS A 172 5.90 -0.36 1.82
CA HIS A 172 7.27 -0.80 2.11
C HIS A 172 7.37 -2.30 2.41
N THR A 173 6.25 -2.96 2.74
CA THR A 173 6.19 -4.39 3.01
C THR A 173 5.21 -5.06 2.06
N ILE A 174 5.71 -5.97 1.24
CA ILE A 174 4.92 -6.64 0.20
C ILE A 174 5.16 -8.14 0.27
N HIS A 175 4.13 -8.89 0.64
CA HIS A 175 4.15 -10.34 0.66
C HIS A 175 3.13 -10.85 -0.35
N ILE A 176 3.59 -11.64 -1.33
CA ILE A 176 2.77 -12.31 -2.34
C ILE A 176 3.20 -13.78 -2.33
N LEU A 177 2.56 -14.55 -1.46
CA LEU A 177 2.89 -15.95 -1.18
C LEU A 177 1.88 -16.86 -1.87
N GLY A 178 2.36 -17.94 -2.49
CA GLY A 178 1.51 -18.93 -3.19
C GLY A 178 0.72 -18.42 -4.39
N SER A 179 0.79 -17.11 -4.67
CA SER A 179 0.13 -16.45 -5.79
C SER A 179 1.17 -16.13 -6.86
N ARG A 180 0.82 -16.32 -8.14
CA ARG A 180 1.70 -16.02 -9.28
C ARG A 180 1.13 -14.88 -10.10
N PHE A 181 1.99 -14.11 -10.77
CA PHE A 181 1.56 -13.09 -11.72
C PHE A 181 2.65 -12.79 -12.74
N ARG A 182 2.27 -12.53 -13.98
CA ARG A 182 3.21 -12.25 -15.08
C ARG A 182 3.35 -10.74 -15.29
N GLY A 183 4.57 -10.28 -15.49
CA GLY A 183 4.85 -8.88 -15.83
C GLY A 183 6.18 -8.40 -15.24
N GLN A 184 7.04 -7.83 -16.08
CA GLN A 184 8.34 -7.28 -15.65
C GLN A 184 8.20 -5.87 -15.04
N LYS A 185 7.19 -5.09 -15.44
CA LYS A 185 6.98 -3.71 -14.95
C LYS A 185 6.86 -3.64 -13.42
N PHE A 186 6.19 -4.62 -12.80
CA PHE A 186 6.10 -4.72 -11.34
C PHE A 186 7.48 -4.85 -10.68
N TYR A 187 8.32 -5.78 -11.18
CA TYR A 187 9.66 -6.01 -10.66
C TYR A 187 10.61 -4.84 -10.90
N ARG A 188 10.47 -4.17 -12.04
CA ARG A 188 11.15 -2.89 -12.31
C ARG A 188 10.83 -1.86 -11.22
N LEU A 189 9.54 -1.63 -10.98
CA LEU A 189 9.09 -0.67 -9.97
C LEU A 189 9.53 -1.05 -8.56
N LEU A 190 9.58 -2.35 -8.23
CA LEU A 190 10.13 -2.84 -6.96
C LEU A 190 11.62 -2.47 -6.80
N GLY A 191 12.42 -2.65 -7.85
CA GLY A 191 13.83 -2.25 -7.85
C GLY A 191 13.99 -0.73 -7.66
N ASP A 192 13.14 0.04 -8.34
CA ASP A 192 13.12 1.51 -8.25
C ASP A 192 12.62 2.05 -6.89
N MET A 193 12.10 1.20 -5.98
CA MET A 193 11.68 1.63 -4.64
C MET A 193 12.85 2.05 -3.73
N LYS A 194 14.11 1.73 -4.09
CA LYS A 194 15.31 2.05 -3.32
C LYS A 194 15.17 1.60 -1.85
N THR A 195 15.58 2.45 -0.90
CA THR A 195 15.50 2.22 0.54
C THR A 195 14.08 2.26 1.12
N ARG A 196 13.06 2.61 0.33
CA ARG A 196 11.67 2.53 0.77
C ARG A 196 11.22 1.08 0.92
N LEU A 197 11.68 0.18 0.07
CA LEU A 197 11.32 -1.23 0.18
C LEU A 197 12.03 -1.82 1.40
N ARG A 198 11.25 -2.24 2.41
CA ARG A 198 11.76 -2.84 3.65
C ARG A 198 11.69 -4.35 3.60
N THR A 199 10.60 -4.89 3.08
CA THR A 199 10.38 -6.34 3.04
C THR A 199 9.64 -6.71 1.76
N LEU A 200 10.18 -7.69 1.04
CA LEU A 200 9.53 -8.31 -0.10
C LEU A 200 9.66 -9.82 0.00
N SER A 201 8.54 -10.51 -0.20
CA SER A 201 8.51 -11.95 -0.43
C SER A 201 7.53 -12.23 -1.58
N SER A 202 8.02 -12.69 -2.71
CA SER A 202 7.22 -13.00 -3.91
C SER A 202 7.80 -14.18 -4.66
N GLN A 203 7.06 -14.76 -5.60
CA GLN A 203 7.63 -15.70 -6.58
C GLN A 203 8.04 -14.94 -7.85
N ALA A 204 9.23 -15.19 -8.38
CA ALA A 204 9.73 -14.56 -9.61
C ALA A 204 10.44 -15.55 -10.53
N THR A 205 10.29 -15.37 -11.84
CA THR A 205 11.13 -16.05 -12.85
C THR A 205 12.50 -15.38 -12.95
N SER A 206 13.48 -16.07 -13.55
CA SER A 206 14.85 -15.56 -13.71
C SER A 206 14.89 -14.20 -14.41
N SER A 207 14.02 -13.99 -15.40
CA SER A 207 13.89 -12.71 -16.11
C SER A 207 13.29 -11.60 -15.23
N GLN A 208 12.28 -11.94 -14.41
CA GLN A 208 11.67 -10.99 -13.48
C GLN A 208 12.65 -10.57 -12.37
N PHE A 209 13.40 -11.52 -11.81
CA PHE A 209 14.43 -11.22 -10.82
C PHE A 209 15.55 -10.36 -11.41
N ARG A 210 16.09 -10.71 -12.59
CA ARG A 210 17.09 -9.85 -13.27
C ARG A 210 16.58 -8.43 -13.53
N THR A 211 15.28 -8.30 -13.85
CA THR A 211 14.65 -6.98 -13.99
C THR A 211 14.65 -6.21 -12.66
N PHE A 212 14.27 -6.85 -11.56
CA PHE A 212 14.34 -6.25 -10.22
C PHE A 212 15.78 -5.81 -9.89
N VAL A 213 16.75 -6.71 -10.06
CA VAL A 213 18.17 -6.45 -9.76
C VAL A 213 18.72 -5.30 -10.59
N LYS A 214 18.45 -5.27 -11.90
CA LYS A 214 18.89 -4.20 -12.80
C LYS A 214 18.45 -2.80 -12.33
N HIS A 215 17.28 -2.72 -11.70
CA HIS A 215 16.68 -1.47 -11.25
C HIS A 215 16.94 -1.14 -9.77
N ALA A 216 17.51 -2.08 -9.01
CA ALA A 216 17.87 -1.90 -7.60
C ALA A 216 19.20 -1.12 -7.47
N TYR A 217 19.20 0.14 -7.90
CA TYR A 217 20.42 0.96 -7.96
C TYR A 217 21.11 1.16 -6.61
N HIS A 218 20.36 1.08 -5.51
CA HIS A 218 20.86 1.18 -4.14
C HIS A 218 21.78 0.02 -3.72
N LEU A 219 21.87 -1.07 -4.49
CA LEU A 219 22.71 -2.23 -4.16
C LEU A 219 24.15 -2.10 -4.69
N GLY A 220 24.50 -1.08 -5.48
CA GLY A 220 25.82 -0.99 -6.12
C GLY A 220 25.98 -1.95 -7.31
N GLU A 221 26.84 -1.61 -8.27
CA GLU A 221 26.96 -2.33 -9.54
C GLU A 221 27.47 -3.76 -9.37
N HIS A 222 28.57 -3.93 -8.65
CA HIS A 222 29.15 -5.25 -8.38
C HIS A 222 28.15 -6.22 -7.74
N ASN A 223 27.38 -5.78 -6.74
CA ASN A 223 26.38 -6.66 -6.12
C ASN A 223 25.25 -7.00 -7.09
N ARG A 224 24.83 -6.07 -7.96
CA ARG A 224 23.84 -6.36 -9.01
C ARG A 224 24.36 -7.41 -10.00
N GLU A 225 25.64 -7.40 -10.35
CA GLU A 225 26.26 -8.43 -11.20
C GLU A 225 26.24 -9.80 -10.52
N VAL A 226 26.69 -9.87 -9.26
CA VAL A 226 26.67 -11.10 -8.44
C VAL A 226 25.26 -11.66 -8.36
N MET A 227 24.27 -10.82 -8.08
CA MET A 227 22.87 -11.24 -8.04
C MET A 227 22.37 -11.72 -9.40
N CYS A 228 22.69 -11.03 -10.50
CA CYS A 228 22.30 -11.48 -11.83
C CYS A 228 22.87 -12.86 -12.19
N ALA A 229 24.06 -13.21 -11.68
CA ALA A 229 24.68 -14.52 -11.89
C ALA A 229 23.92 -15.65 -11.17
N MET A 230 23.22 -15.37 -10.06
CA MET A 230 22.42 -16.37 -9.33
C MET A 230 21.33 -17.03 -10.20
N CYS A 231 20.87 -16.36 -11.25
CA CYS A 231 19.79 -16.84 -12.11
C CYS A 231 20.23 -17.85 -13.18
N THR A 232 21.49 -18.29 -13.21
CA THR A 232 22.02 -19.11 -14.31
C THR A 232 21.46 -20.54 -14.22
N GLY A 233 20.93 -21.05 -15.34
CA GLY A 233 20.43 -22.43 -15.46
C GLY A 233 18.97 -22.69 -15.06
N GLN A 234 18.21 -21.65 -14.66
CA GLN A 234 16.87 -21.84 -14.08
C GLN A 234 15.74 -21.39 -15.00
N LYS A 235 14.82 -22.31 -15.30
CA LYS A 235 13.61 -22.08 -16.12
C LYS A 235 12.33 -21.92 -15.29
N ALA A 236 12.39 -22.20 -13.98
CA ALA A 236 11.22 -22.23 -13.10
C ALA A 236 11.03 -20.93 -12.30
N TRP A 237 9.87 -20.84 -11.61
CA TRP A 237 9.61 -19.81 -10.60
C TRP A 237 10.40 -20.12 -9.33
N ALA A 238 11.05 -19.12 -8.77
CA ALA A 238 11.80 -19.22 -7.52
C ALA A 238 11.33 -18.17 -6.51
N PRO A 239 11.50 -18.40 -5.20
CA PRO A 239 11.20 -17.40 -4.19
C PRO A 239 12.20 -16.24 -4.29
N LEU A 240 11.68 -15.03 -4.49
CA LEU A 240 12.41 -13.78 -4.29
C LEU A 240 12.11 -13.29 -2.87
N ARG A 241 13.16 -13.23 -2.05
CA ARG A 241 13.12 -12.65 -0.71
C ARG A 241 14.06 -11.46 -0.61
N TYR A 242 13.60 -10.39 0.00
CA TYR A 242 14.37 -9.18 0.24
C TYR A 242 14.00 -8.64 1.62
N PHE A 243 15.01 -8.36 2.44
CA PHE A 243 14.86 -7.77 3.77
C PHE A 243 15.86 -6.64 3.95
N MET A 244 15.39 -5.47 4.35
CA MET A 244 16.24 -4.37 4.78
C MET A 244 16.33 -4.38 6.30
N LEU A 245 17.54 -4.60 6.81
CA LEU A 245 17.87 -4.53 8.22
C LEU A 245 18.42 -3.15 8.54
N GLU A 246 17.76 -2.47 9.47
CA GLU A 246 18.17 -1.18 9.99
C GLU A 246 18.81 -1.39 11.37
N ARG A 247 20.14 -1.23 11.47
CA ARG A 247 20.83 -1.31 12.76
C ARG A 247 20.90 0.08 13.37
N THR A 248 20.08 0.33 14.38
CA THR A 248 20.24 1.49 15.27
C THR A 248 21.26 1.13 16.35
N TYR A 249 22.42 1.80 16.36
CA TYR A 249 23.38 1.65 17.46
C TYR A 249 22.82 2.38 18.68
N THR A 250 22.08 1.68 19.55
CA THR A 250 21.33 2.28 20.66
C THR A 250 22.03 2.25 22.02
N SER A 251 23.33 2.02 22.13
CA SER A 251 23.94 1.79 23.46
C SER A 251 24.99 2.79 23.93
N ASP A 252 25.34 3.83 23.19
CA ASP A 252 26.32 4.81 23.69
C ASP A 252 25.86 6.25 23.43
N GLN A 253 25.14 6.82 24.41
CA GLN A 253 24.65 8.20 24.40
C GLN A 253 25.76 9.26 24.25
N ARG A 254 27.04 8.85 24.26
CA ARG A 254 28.19 9.76 24.24
C ARG A 254 28.87 9.91 22.89
N ARG A 255 28.42 9.21 21.83
CA ARG A 255 29.04 9.35 20.51
C ARG A 255 28.21 10.19 19.54
N PRO A 256 28.85 11.15 18.84
CA PRO A 256 28.17 11.94 17.82
C PRO A 256 27.69 11.05 16.66
N PHE A 257 26.46 11.32 16.22
CA PHE A 257 25.75 10.81 15.03
C PHE A 257 26.54 9.84 14.14
N VAL A 258 26.55 8.55 14.51
CA VAL A 258 27.01 7.50 13.59
C VAL A 258 25.96 7.34 12.50
N PRO A 259 26.32 7.43 11.20
CA PRO A 259 25.36 7.24 10.12
C PRO A 259 24.71 5.85 10.22
N MET A 260 23.39 5.83 10.05
CA MET A 260 22.58 4.63 10.12
C MET A 260 23.03 3.63 9.05
N ARG A 261 23.58 2.49 9.48
CA ARG A 261 23.98 1.42 8.55
C ARG A 261 22.76 0.57 8.22
N ARG A 262 22.52 0.41 6.92
CA ARG A 262 21.49 -0.48 6.38
C ARG A 262 22.16 -1.67 5.73
N THR A 263 21.70 -2.87 6.06
CA THR A 263 22.15 -4.10 5.40
C THR A 263 20.94 -4.72 4.72
N VAL A 264 21.05 -5.04 3.45
CA VAL A 264 20.02 -5.72 2.68
C VAL A 264 20.38 -7.19 2.56
N LEU A 265 19.44 -8.06 2.90
CA LEU A 265 19.52 -9.49 2.62
C LEU A 265 18.64 -9.79 1.41
N VAL A 266 19.25 -10.24 0.31
CA VAL A 266 18.50 -10.70 -0.86
C VAL A 266 18.76 -12.18 -1.11
N SER A 267 17.71 -12.89 -1.45
CA SER A 267 17.76 -14.30 -1.79
C SER A 267 16.85 -14.58 -2.99
N TYR A 268 17.38 -15.36 -3.93
CA TYR A 268 16.65 -15.86 -5.09
C TYR A 268 16.52 -17.40 -5.07
N PHE A 269 16.80 -18.04 -3.94
CA PHE A 269 16.63 -19.48 -3.67
C PHE A 269 16.58 -19.68 -2.15
N TYR A 270 15.84 -20.69 -1.68
CA TYR A 270 15.62 -20.91 -0.24
C TYR A 270 16.90 -21.00 0.61
N SER A 271 18.05 -21.34 0.02
CA SER A 271 19.32 -21.55 0.72
C SER A 271 20.29 -20.36 0.71
N ASP A 272 20.16 -19.41 -0.22
CA ASP A 272 21.26 -18.50 -0.51
C ASP A 272 20.84 -17.04 -0.29
N PHE A 273 21.25 -16.48 0.86
CA PHE A 273 21.16 -15.05 1.12
C PHE A 273 22.49 -14.37 0.82
N VAL A 274 22.44 -13.31 0.02
CA VAL A 274 23.54 -12.35 -0.09
C VAL A 274 23.24 -11.15 0.77
N SER A 275 24.18 -10.87 1.66
CA SER A 275 24.17 -9.70 2.54
C SER A 275 24.93 -8.56 1.88
N ILE A 276 24.26 -7.42 1.70
CA ILE A 276 24.77 -6.25 1.01
C ILE A 276 24.67 -5.06 1.95
N ASP A 277 25.81 -4.43 2.27
CA ASP A 277 25.78 -3.17 2.99
C ASP A 277 25.39 -2.03 2.04
N VAL A 278 24.34 -1.31 2.41
CA VAL A 278 23.83 -0.15 1.68
C VAL A 278 24.37 1.09 2.36
N SER A 279 25.41 1.67 1.78
CA SER A 279 25.93 2.99 2.19
C SER A 279 25.01 4.09 1.67
N ASP A 280 24.65 5.06 2.52
CA ASP A 280 23.82 6.23 2.19
C ASP A 280 24.55 7.27 1.29
N ASN A 281 25.56 6.85 0.51
CA ASN A 281 26.37 7.72 -0.35
C ASN A 281 25.59 8.41 -1.49
N ASP A 282 24.29 8.11 -1.64
CA ASP A 282 23.41 8.61 -2.71
C ASP A 282 22.95 10.07 -2.52
N ARG A 283 23.45 10.82 -1.52
CA ARG A 283 23.01 12.22 -1.29
C ARG A 283 23.53 13.25 -2.32
N HIS A 284 24.37 12.87 -3.29
CA HIS A 284 24.96 13.83 -4.24
C HIS A 284 24.62 13.62 -5.73
N ALA A 285 23.79 12.64 -6.10
CA ALA A 285 23.54 12.33 -7.52
C ALA A 285 22.29 12.99 -8.14
N THR A 286 21.73 14.06 -7.56
CA THR A 286 20.54 14.73 -8.11
C THR A 286 20.71 16.23 -8.31
N THR A 287 21.61 16.67 -9.20
CA THR A 287 21.42 17.90 -10.01
C THR A 287 22.43 17.95 -11.16
N ASN A 288 22.12 17.38 -12.34
CA ASN A 288 22.56 17.83 -13.67
C ASN A 288 22.26 16.79 -14.77
N GLU A 289 20.99 16.53 -15.04
CA GLU A 289 20.56 16.06 -16.37
C GLU A 289 19.38 16.93 -16.81
N ARG A 290 19.69 18.19 -17.17
CA ARG A 290 18.83 19.00 -18.02
C ARG A 290 19.39 18.93 -19.44
N LEU A 291 18.61 18.31 -20.32
CA LEU A 291 18.45 18.67 -21.73
C LEU A 291 19.74 18.82 -22.56
N GLN A 292 20.19 17.71 -23.13
CA GLN A 292 20.74 17.76 -24.49
C GLN A 292 19.69 17.19 -25.45
N SER A 293 19.01 18.12 -26.12
CA SER A 293 18.29 17.91 -27.36
C SER A 293 19.21 17.30 -28.41
N CYS A 294 18.83 16.15 -28.97
CA CYS A 294 19.35 15.72 -30.26
C CYS A 294 18.62 16.50 -31.38
N PRO A 295 19.33 16.88 -32.46
CA PRO A 295 18.74 17.42 -33.68
C PRO A 295 17.88 16.39 -34.43
#